data_AF-A0AAW2MI17-F1
#
_entry.id   AF-A0AAW2MI17-F1
#
_cell.length_a   1.000
_cell.length_b   1.000
_cell.length_c   1.000
_cell.angle_alpha   90.00
_cell.angle_beta   90.00
_cell.angle_gamma   90.00
#
_symmetry.space_group_name_H-M   'P 1'
#
loop_
_entity.id
_entity.type
_entity.pdbx_description
1 polymer ?
#
loop_
_entity_poly.entity_id
_entity_poly.type
_entity_poly.pdbx_seq_one_letter_code
_entity_poly.pdbx_strand_id
1 'polypeptide(L)'
;MERGSDQRRVLETCGPSYWIERLGVASGPGRDHYSAVFYFSSKIDEPIHSNSLLHQFINGSDAFRSSRFKIVNKIVKGPWIVKTAVGNYSACLLGKALNCYYHRGPNYLEIDVDIGSSAIATAILRLALGCVTAVTVDMGFLVEGQKEEELPERLFVR
;
A
#
# COMPACT_ATOMS: atom_id res chain seq x y z
N MET A 1 6.11 16.59 -31.14
CA MET A 1 6.06 17.21 -29.80
C MET A 1 6.11 16.08 -28.79
N GLU A 2 7.34 15.66 -28.47
CA GLU A 2 7.64 14.50 -27.63
C GLU A 2 7.27 14.83 -26.18
N ARG A 3 6.38 14.03 -25.58
CA ARG A 3 6.15 14.08 -24.14
C ARG A 3 7.33 13.41 -23.47
N GLY A 4 8.16 14.22 -22.81
CA GLY A 4 9.38 13.81 -22.14
C GLY A 4 9.16 12.65 -21.17
N SER A 5 10.12 11.73 -21.17
CA SER A 5 10.21 10.63 -20.22
C SER A 5 10.29 11.19 -18.80
N ASP A 6 9.18 11.12 -18.08
CA ASP A 6 9.15 11.25 -16.63
C ASP A 6 9.99 10.11 -16.05
N GLN A 7 11.18 10.44 -15.54
CA GLN A 7 12.08 9.47 -14.91
C GLN A 7 11.47 9.02 -13.59
N ARG A 8 10.53 8.07 -13.65
CA ARG A 8 10.11 7.28 -12.50
C ARG A 8 11.34 6.56 -11.96
N ARG A 9 11.91 7.03 -10.85
CA ARG A 9 12.82 6.18 -10.08
C ARG A 9 11.98 5.12 -9.39
N VAL A 10 12.06 3.92 -9.93
CA VAL A 10 11.42 2.72 -9.37
C VAL A 10 12.33 2.21 -8.26
N LEU A 11 11.87 2.26 -7.02
CA LEU A 11 12.46 1.46 -5.95
C LEU A 11 11.67 0.15 -5.89
N GLU A 12 12.23 -0.90 -6.47
CA GLU A 12 11.72 -2.27 -6.26
C GLU A 12 12.13 -2.70 -4.86
N THR A 13 11.16 -2.86 -3.96
CA THR A 13 11.41 -3.44 -2.64
C THR A 13 11.40 -4.96 -2.78
N CYS A 14 12.31 -5.64 -2.07
CA CYS A 14 12.39 -7.10 -2.06
C CYS A 14 11.18 -7.70 -1.32
N GLY A 15 10.08 -7.92 -2.03
CA GLY A 15 8.96 -8.75 -1.58
C GLY A 15 9.12 -10.22 -2.02
N PRO A 16 8.40 -11.17 -1.39
CA PRO A 16 8.33 -12.55 -1.89
C PRO A 16 7.89 -12.60 -3.37
N SER A 17 8.23 -13.68 -4.09
CA SER A 17 8.18 -13.82 -5.56
C SER A 17 6.83 -13.65 -6.28
N TYR A 18 5.76 -13.30 -5.57
CA TYR A 18 4.41 -13.04 -6.10
C TYR A 18 3.90 -11.62 -5.80
N TRP A 19 4.79 -10.77 -5.27
CA TRP A 19 4.52 -9.40 -4.89
C TRP A 19 5.32 -8.42 -5.72
N ILE A 20 4.65 -7.48 -6.37
CA ILE A 20 5.32 -6.31 -6.94
C ILE A 20 4.82 -5.11 -6.16
N GLU A 21 5.58 -4.71 -5.14
CA GLU A 21 5.44 -3.40 -4.53
C GLU A 21 6.31 -2.43 -5.34
N ARG A 22 5.66 -1.42 -5.92
CA ARG A 22 6.34 -0.41 -6.71
C ARG A 22 6.14 0.95 -6.06
N LEU A 23 7.16 1.44 -5.36
CA LEU A 23 7.16 2.84 -4.95
C LEU A 23 7.53 3.72 -6.15
N GLY A 24 6.55 4.48 -6.64
CA GLY A 24 6.71 5.40 -7.76
C GLY A 24 6.90 6.82 -7.25
N VAL A 25 8.13 7.34 -7.34
CA VAL A 25 8.38 8.76 -7.06
C VAL A 25 8.24 9.55 -8.36
N ALA A 26 7.16 10.33 -8.49
CA ALA A 26 7.00 11.28 -9.58
C ALA A 26 7.53 12.65 -9.11
N SER A 27 8.70 13.04 -9.62
CA SER A 27 9.32 14.34 -9.30
C SER A 27 9.24 15.25 -10.52
N GLY A 28 8.21 16.11 -10.52
CA GLY A 28 8.08 17.21 -11.49
C GLY A 28 8.59 18.53 -10.89
N PRO A 29 8.96 19.53 -11.72
CA PRO A 29 9.39 20.83 -11.20
C PRO A 29 8.28 21.46 -10.35
N GLY A 30 8.52 21.57 -9.05
CA GLY A 30 7.62 22.20 -8.08
C GLY A 30 6.59 21.30 -7.40
N ARG A 31 6.56 19.98 -7.66
CA ARG A 31 5.71 19.06 -6.89
C ARG A 31 6.42 17.73 -6.63
N ASP A 32 6.70 17.47 -5.35
CA ASP A 32 7.06 16.13 -4.87
C ASP A 32 5.75 15.32 -4.73
N HIS A 33 5.31 14.63 -5.78
CA HIS A 33 4.21 13.67 -5.67
C HIS A 33 4.78 12.28 -5.44
N TYR A 34 4.57 11.75 -4.23
CA TYR A 34 4.95 10.39 -3.88
C TYR A 34 3.72 9.50 -3.97
N SER A 35 3.80 8.43 -4.75
CA SER A 35 2.78 7.38 -4.80
C SER A 35 3.42 6.02 -4.52
N ALA A 36 2.69 5.18 -3.79
CA ALA A 36 3.01 3.77 -3.65
C ALA A 36 1.97 2.95 -4.42
N VAL A 37 2.42 2.14 -5.37
CA VAL A 37 1.55 1.28 -6.16
C VAL A 37 1.75 -0.17 -5.72
N PHE A 38 0.68 -0.80 -5.24
CA PHE A 38 0.67 -2.18 -4.79
C PHE A 38 -0.06 -3.07 -5.78
N TYR A 39 0.63 -4.08 -6.29
CA TYR A 39 0.06 -5.07 -7.21
C TYR A 39 -0.19 -6.39 -6.49
N PHE A 40 -1.45 -6.83 -6.52
CA PHE A 40 -1.91 -8.09 -5.98
C PHE A 40 -2.39 -8.98 -7.13
N SER A 41 -1.87 -10.20 -7.25
CA SER A 41 -2.34 -11.17 -8.23
C SER A 41 -2.73 -12.47 -7.55
N SER A 42 -3.81 -13.09 -8.02
CA SER A 42 -4.19 -14.44 -7.56
C SER A 42 -3.47 -15.48 -8.39
N LYS A 43 -3.00 -16.57 -7.77
CA LYS A 43 -2.60 -17.75 -8.53
C LYS A 43 -3.81 -18.31 -9.26
N ILE A 44 -3.59 -18.79 -10.48
CA ILE A 44 -4.66 -19.34 -11.33
C ILE A 44 -5.35 -20.53 -10.64
N ASP A 45 -4.59 -21.31 -9.86
CA ASP A 45 -5.08 -22.56 -9.25
C ASP A 45 -5.59 -22.39 -7.80
N GLU A 46 -5.56 -21.18 -7.25
CA GLU A 46 -6.06 -20.88 -5.89
C GLU A 46 -7.16 -19.80 -5.96
N PRO A 47 -8.40 -20.18 -6.32
CA PRO A 47 -9.49 -19.23 -6.46
C PRO A 47 -9.87 -18.62 -5.11
N ILE A 48 -10.07 -17.30 -5.10
CA ILE A 48 -10.56 -16.58 -3.93
C ILE A 48 -12.00 -17.00 -3.67
N HIS A 49 -12.28 -17.52 -2.46
CA HIS A 49 -13.64 -17.94 -2.09
C HIS A 49 -14.64 -16.81 -2.28
N SER A 50 -15.71 -17.08 -3.06
CA SER A 50 -16.69 -16.08 -3.50
C SER A 50 -17.42 -15.36 -2.36
N ASN A 51 -17.51 -15.98 -1.18
CA ASN A 51 -18.16 -15.42 0.00
C ASN A 51 -17.18 -14.71 0.96
N SER A 52 -15.89 -14.67 0.64
CA SER A 52 -14.89 -14.04 1.50
C SER A 52 -14.96 -12.51 1.46
N LEU A 53 -14.56 -11.87 2.56
CA LEU A 53 -14.43 -10.41 2.63
C LEU A 53 -13.46 -9.86 1.57
N LEU A 54 -12.40 -10.62 1.25
CA LEU A 54 -11.47 -10.28 0.17
C LEU A 54 -12.14 -10.31 -1.21
N HIS A 55 -12.96 -11.32 -1.49
CA HIS A 55 -13.72 -11.35 -2.74
C HIS A 55 -14.70 -10.17 -2.84
N GLN A 56 -15.37 -9.82 -1.74
CA GLN A 56 -16.23 -8.64 -1.69
C GLN A 56 -15.44 -7.34 -1.89
N PHE A 57 -14.23 -7.25 -1.35
CA PHE A 57 -13.33 -6.10 -1.54
C PHE A 57 -12.91 -5.93 -3.01
N ILE A 58 -12.46 -7.02 -3.65
CA ILE A 58 -12.01 -7.00 -5.05
C ILE A 58 -13.14 -6.61 -6.00
N ASN A 59 -14.36 -7.10 -5.75
CA ASN A 59 -15.51 -6.88 -6.63
C ASN A 59 -16.43 -5.75 -6.16
N GLY A 60 -16.14 -5.12 -5.02
CA GLY A 60 -16.94 -4.07 -4.42
C GLY A 60 -16.70 -2.69 -5.04
N SER A 61 -17.35 -1.67 -4.51
CA SER A 61 -17.15 -0.28 -4.92
C SER A 61 -15.86 0.30 -4.33
N ASP A 62 -15.33 1.36 -4.96
CA ASP A 62 -14.18 2.11 -4.43
C ASP A 62 -14.46 2.66 -3.04
N ALA A 63 -15.70 3.11 -2.77
CA ALA A 63 -16.11 3.54 -1.42
C ALA A 63 -15.98 2.41 -0.39
N PHE A 64 -16.41 1.19 -0.75
CA PHE A 64 -16.22 0.03 0.11
C PHE A 64 -14.73 -0.26 0.33
N ARG A 65 -13.94 -0.30 -0.76
CA ARG A 65 -12.50 -0.55 -0.69
C ARG A 65 -11.79 0.48 0.20
N SER A 66 -12.02 1.77 -0.03
CA SER A 66 -11.44 2.84 0.78
C SER A 66 -11.87 2.79 2.24
N SER A 67 -13.10 2.36 2.52
CA SER A 67 -13.56 2.22 3.90
C SER A 67 -12.93 1.05 4.67
N ARG A 68 -12.38 0.04 3.96
CA ARG A 68 -11.90 -1.22 4.53
C ARG A 68 -10.41 -1.51 4.28
N PHE A 69 -9.74 -0.81 3.37
CA PHE A 69 -8.36 -1.11 3.02
C PHE A 69 -7.43 -0.77 4.20
N LYS A 70 -6.85 -1.81 4.79
CA LYS A 70 -6.05 -1.74 6.02
C LYS A 70 -4.63 -2.23 5.74
N ILE A 71 -3.67 -1.49 6.29
CA ILE A 71 -2.27 -1.90 6.36
C ILE A 71 -1.90 -2.15 7.82
N VAL A 72 -1.13 -3.20 8.05
CA VAL A 72 -0.37 -3.42 9.28
C VAL A 72 1.09 -3.40 8.95
N ASN A 73 1.89 -2.73 9.77
CA ASN A 73 3.31 -2.63 9.53
C ASN A 73 4.12 -2.68 10.82
N LYS A 74 5.36 -3.17 10.69
CA LYS A 74 6.34 -3.26 11.76
C LYS A 74 7.70 -2.81 11.25
N ILE A 75 8.33 -1.86 11.94
CA ILE A 75 9.69 -1.46 11.59
C ILE A 75 10.68 -2.47 12.17
N VAL A 76 11.27 -3.29 11.31
CA VAL A 76 12.26 -4.31 11.67
C VAL A 76 13.61 -3.66 11.95
N LYS A 77 14.06 -2.77 11.05
CA LYS A 77 15.33 -2.04 11.15
C LYS A 77 15.12 -0.60 10.73
N GLY A 78 15.79 0.33 11.39
CA GLY A 78 15.75 1.74 11.01
C GLY A 78 16.09 2.67 12.18
N PRO A 79 16.35 3.95 11.90
CA PRO A 79 16.60 4.96 12.92
C PRO A 79 15.45 5.06 13.92
N TRP A 80 15.78 5.31 15.19
CA TRP A 80 14.78 5.39 16.26
C TRP A 80 13.71 6.45 15.98
N ILE A 81 14.09 7.57 15.34
CA ILE A 81 13.18 8.64 14.98
C ILE A 81 12.09 8.19 13.99
N VAL A 82 12.43 7.29 13.05
CA VAL A 82 11.47 6.70 12.11
C VAL A 82 10.52 5.75 12.85
N LYS A 83 11.05 4.96 13.80
CA LYS A 83 10.24 4.07 14.66
C LYS A 83 9.21 4.85 15.48
N THR A 84 9.61 6.00 16.00
CA THR A 84 8.72 6.89 16.76
C THR A 84 7.65 7.52 15.87
N ALA A 85 8.01 7.98 14.67
CA ALA A 85 7.09 8.68 13.77
C ALA A 85 6.01 7.76 13.17
N VAL A 86 6.38 6.52 12.81
CA VAL A 86 5.45 5.54 12.23
C VAL A 86 4.69 4.75 13.31
N GLY A 87 5.31 4.60 14.49
CA GLY A 87 4.91 3.60 15.47
C GLY A 87 5.60 2.26 15.21
N ASN A 88 6.00 1.57 16.28
CA ASN A 88 6.75 0.31 16.17
C ASN A 88 5.89 -0.85 15.62
N TYR A 89 4.60 -0.82 15.97
CA TYR A 89 3.54 -1.63 15.39
C TYR A 89 2.38 -0.69 15.13
N SER A 90 2.02 -0.52 13.86
CA SER A 90 0.89 0.32 13.48
C SER A 90 -0.06 -0.45 12.58
N ALA A 91 -1.34 -0.23 12.82
CA ALA A 91 -2.41 -0.59 11.91
C ALA A 91 -3.08 0.70 11.47
N CYS A 92 -3.35 0.85 10.18
CA CYS A 92 -3.97 2.03 9.62
C CYS A 92 -4.98 1.63 8.56
N LEU A 93 -6.18 2.23 8.60
CA LEU A 93 -7.11 2.21 7.48
C LEU A 93 -6.57 3.12 6.38
N LEU A 94 -5.67 2.58 5.55
CA LEU A 94 -4.95 3.32 4.53
C LEU A 94 -5.92 3.99 3.54
N GLY A 95 -7.01 3.31 3.18
CA GLY A 95 -8.04 3.85 2.30
C GLY A 95 -8.84 5.03 2.87
N LYS A 96 -8.78 5.26 4.19
CA LYS A 96 -9.35 6.45 4.83
C LYS A 96 -8.30 7.54 5.07
N ALA A 97 -7.06 7.14 5.31
CA ALA A 97 -5.96 8.06 5.61
C ALA A 97 -5.36 8.72 4.36
N LEU A 98 -5.43 8.05 3.21
CA LEU A 98 -4.87 8.45 1.94
C LEU A 98 -5.87 8.25 0.80
N ASN A 99 -5.72 9.05 -0.26
CA ASN A 99 -6.42 8.79 -1.51
C ASN A 99 -5.86 7.50 -2.12
N CYS A 100 -6.75 6.56 -2.40
CA CYS A 100 -6.43 5.29 -3.04
C CYS A 100 -7.21 5.16 -4.34
N TYR A 101 -6.52 4.84 -5.42
CA TYR A 101 -7.09 4.56 -6.73
C TYR A 101 -6.93 3.07 -7.03
N TYR A 102 -7.99 2.45 -7.50
CA TYR A 102 -8.05 1.00 -7.62
C TYR A 102 -8.26 0.59 -9.07
N HIS A 103 -7.42 -0.30 -9.57
CA HIS A 103 -7.52 -0.83 -10.93
C HIS A 103 -7.65 -2.35 -10.87
N ARG A 104 -8.85 -2.85 -11.15
CA ARG A 104 -9.14 -4.29 -11.19
C ARG A 104 -8.97 -4.81 -12.62
N GLY A 105 -8.04 -5.74 -12.81
CA GLY A 105 -7.90 -6.52 -14.03
C GLY A 105 -8.55 -7.92 -13.92
N PRO A 106 -8.36 -8.78 -14.94
CA PRO A 106 -8.90 -10.14 -14.95
C PRO A 106 -8.40 -11.02 -13.80
N ASN A 107 -7.13 -10.88 -13.42
CA ASN A 107 -6.45 -11.72 -12.43
C ASN A 107 -5.60 -10.91 -11.43
N TYR A 108 -5.77 -9.59 -11.41
CA TYR A 108 -5.00 -8.72 -10.54
C TYR A 108 -5.84 -7.56 -10.01
N LEU A 109 -5.41 -7.02 -8.88
CA LEU A 109 -5.85 -5.76 -8.31
C LEU A 109 -4.61 -4.88 -8.11
N GLU A 110 -4.63 -3.71 -8.69
CA GLU A 110 -3.65 -2.65 -8.45
C GLU A 110 -4.27 -1.59 -7.55
N ILE A 111 -3.52 -1.13 -6.55
CA ILE A 111 -3.91 -0.05 -5.64
C ILE A 111 -2.81 1.02 -5.66
N ASP A 112 -3.11 2.17 -6.25
CA ASP A 112 -2.26 3.37 -6.23
C ASP A 112 -2.63 4.21 -5.02
N VAL A 113 -1.68 4.39 -4.12
CA VAL A 113 -1.82 5.16 -2.88
C VAL A 113 -1.07 6.49 -3.04
N ASP A 114 -1.81 7.59 -3.12
CA ASP A 114 -1.25 8.95 -3.19
C ASP A 114 -0.81 9.40 -1.79
N ILE A 115 0.48 9.23 -1.48
CA ILE A 115 1.07 9.65 -0.20
C ILE A 115 0.99 11.18 -0.03
N GLY A 116 1.02 11.91 -1.15
CA GLY A 116 0.90 13.36 -1.19
C GLY A 116 -0.46 13.88 -0.69
N SER A 117 -1.49 13.02 -0.64
CA SER A 117 -2.82 13.41 -0.15
C SER A 117 -2.88 13.62 1.37
N SER A 118 -1.82 13.28 2.11
CA SER A 118 -1.73 13.50 3.56
C SER A 118 -0.43 14.19 3.95
N ALA A 119 -0.57 15.32 4.66
CA ALA A 119 0.55 16.04 5.24
C ALA A 119 1.35 15.17 6.23
N ILE A 120 0.66 14.31 7.00
CA ILE A 120 1.29 13.40 7.96
C ILE A 120 2.11 12.34 7.22
N ALA A 121 1.52 11.69 6.21
CA ALA A 121 2.23 10.65 5.45
C ALA A 121 3.43 11.23 4.68
N THR A 122 3.25 12.41 4.08
CA THR A 122 4.34 13.15 3.42
C THR A 122 5.47 13.50 4.40
N ALA A 123 5.16 13.93 5.62
CA ALA A 123 6.16 14.23 6.64
C ALA A 123 6.92 12.98 7.08
N ILE A 124 6.22 11.86 7.30
CA ILE A 124 6.82 10.56 7.63
C ILE A 124 7.75 10.09 6.51
N LEU A 125 7.31 10.19 5.25
CA LEU A 125 8.13 9.80 4.10
C LEU A 125 9.38 10.68 3.98
N ARG A 126 9.25 11.99 4.13
CA ARG A 126 10.39 12.93 4.12
C ARG A 126 11.37 12.65 5.25
N LEU A 127 10.87 12.34 6.45
CA LEU A 127 11.70 11.94 7.58
C LEU A 127 12.45 10.64 7.26
N ALA A 128 11.75 9.63 6.72
CA ALA A 128 12.36 8.38 6.30
C ALA A 128 13.47 8.67 5.30
N LEU A 129 13.18 9.36 4.18
CA LEU A 129 14.12 9.72 3.11
C LEU A 129 15.30 10.56 3.60
N GLY A 130 15.08 11.52 4.49
CA GLY A 130 16.11 12.41 5.03
C GLY A 130 17.05 11.73 6.04
N CYS A 131 16.67 10.56 6.56
CA CYS A 131 17.43 9.81 7.56
C CYS A 131 18.15 8.57 6.97
N VAL A 132 18.04 8.26 5.67
CA VAL A 132 18.39 6.91 5.18
C VAL A 132 19.90 6.67 5.04
N THR A 133 20.39 5.74 5.85
CA THR A 133 21.31 4.68 5.40
C THR A 133 20.58 3.36 5.09
N ALA A 134 19.48 3.01 5.79
CA ALA A 134 18.46 2.00 5.41
C ALA A 134 17.29 1.92 6.42
N VAL A 135 16.06 1.62 5.96
CA VAL A 135 14.91 1.23 6.80
C VAL A 135 14.32 -0.07 6.25
N THR A 136 13.95 -1.00 7.12
CA THR A 136 13.28 -2.26 6.79
C THR A 136 11.95 -2.31 7.51
N VAL A 137 10.87 -2.48 6.76
CA VAL A 137 9.49 -2.53 7.27
C VAL A 137 8.85 -3.82 6.78
N ASP A 138 8.28 -4.60 7.70
CA ASP A 138 7.36 -5.68 7.34
C ASP A 138 5.98 -5.05 7.14
N MET A 139 5.35 -5.31 6.01
CA MET A 139 4.04 -4.75 5.65
C MET A 139 3.06 -5.87 5.30
N GLY A 140 1.83 -5.74 5.80
CA GLY A 140 0.73 -6.64 5.52
C GLY A 140 -0.52 -5.87 5.13
N PHE A 141 -1.16 -6.28 4.03
CA PHE A 141 -2.40 -5.69 3.53
C PHE A 141 -3.57 -6.61 3.82
N LEU A 142 -4.67 -6.04 4.27
CA LEU A 142 -5.87 -6.77 4.67
C LEU A 142 -7.13 -5.92 4.48
N VAL A 143 -8.28 -6.60 4.48
CA VAL A 143 -9.58 -5.95 4.52
C VAL A 143 -10.02 -5.91 5.98
N GLU A 144 -10.30 -4.72 6.50
CA GLU A 144 -10.78 -4.54 7.87
C GLU A 144 -12.14 -5.23 8.05
N GLY A 145 -12.20 -6.13 9.02
CA GLY A 145 -13.46 -6.69 9.51
C GLY A 145 -14.13 -5.71 10.47
N GLN A 146 -15.39 -5.38 10.22
CA GLN A 146 -16.22 -4.51 11.05
C GLN A 146 -17.40 -5.26 11.69
N LYS A 147 -17.52 -6.55 11.42
CA LYS A 147 -18.53 -7.44 12.02
C LYS A 147 -17.87 -8.75 12.47
N GLU A 148 -18.50 -9.43 13.43
CA GLU A 148 -17.95 -10.65 14.02
C GLU A 148 -17.77 -11.75 12.96
N GLU A 149 -18.69 -11.87 12.01
CA GLU A 149 -18.61 -12.84 10.91
C GLU A 149 -17.48 -12.57 9.91
N GLU A 150 -16.92 -11.36 9.92
CA GLU A 150 -15.80 -10.95 9.06
C GLU A 150 -14.44 -11.33 9.69
N LEU A 151 -14.42 -11.81 10.94
CA LEU A 151 -13.22 -12.17 11.68
C LEU A 151 -12.88 -13.68 11.57
N PRO A 152 -11.59 -14.05 11.67
CA PRO A 152 -10.44 -13.16 11.75
C PRO A 152 -10.10 -12.52 10.40
N GLU A 153 -9.55 -11.29 10.46
CA GLU A 153 -8.99 -10.60 9.29
C GLU A 153 -7.88 -11.46 8.66
N ARG A 154 -7.78 -11.43 7.32
CA ARG A 154 -6.80 -12.20 6.58
C ARG A 154 -5.96 -11.28 5.70
N LEU A 155 -4.66 -11.56 5.63
CA LEU A 155 -3.76 -10.93 4.68
C LEU A 155 -4.20 -11.25 3.25
N PHE A 156 -3.94 -10.32 2.33
CA PHE A 156 -4.24 -10.50 0.91
C PHE A 156 -3.48 -11.67 0.31
N VAL A 157 -2.32 -12.02 0.88
CA VAL A 157 -1.59 -13.23 0.53
C VAL A 157 -1.48 -14.17 1.71
N ARG A 158 -1.39 -15.44 1.36
CA ARG A 158 -0.93 -16.51 2.24
C ARG A 158 0.36 -17.08 1.71
#